data_AF-A0A699R4D7-F1
#
_entry.id   AF-A0A699R4D7-F1
#
_cell.length_a   1.000
_cell.length_b   1.000
_cell.length_c   1.000
_cell.angle_alpha   90.00
_cell.angle_beta   90.00
_cell.angle_gamma   90.00
#
_symmetry.space_group_name_H-M   'P 1'
#
loop_
_entity.id
_entity.type
_entity.pdbx_description
1 polymer ?
#
loop_
_entity_poly.entity_id
_entity_poly.type
_entity_poly.pdbx_seq_one_letter_code
_entity_poly.pdbx_strand_id
1 'polypeptide(L)'
;ACEIEFGKGWVNHFSLVEFSYNISYQASIKAAPFEALYGRKCRSRVCWTEVGEAQILDPELIQETTEKIIQIKQRMQAARDREKSYADLKRKPMEFQVRDKVMLRVSPWKRAVRFSKQGKLNP
;
A
#
# COMPACT_ATOMS: atom_id res chain seq x y z
N ALA A 1 -2.10 -1.86 5.92
CA ALA A 1 -1.27 -3.03 6.29
C ALA A 1 -0.36 -2.69 7.47
N CYS A 2 0.60 -1.78 7.30
CA CYS A 2 1.53 -1.47 8.36
C CYS A 2 0.89 -0.68 9.54
N GLU A 3 -0.13 0.16 9.28
CA GLU A 3 -0.93 0.85 10.31
C GLU A 3 -1.67 -0.12 11.26
N ILE A 4 -2.18 -1.23 10.72
CA ILE A 4 -2.91 -2.25 11.50
C ILE A 4 -1.98 -2.93 12.52
N GLU A 5 -0.69 -3.05 12.20
CA GLU A 5 0.24 -3.86 12.97
C GLU A 5 1.09 -3.06 13.94
N PHE A 6 1.48 -1.83 13.59
CA PHE A 6 2.06 -0.91 14.58
C PHE A 6 0.99 -0.28 15.48
N GLY A 7 -0.29 -0.43 15.14
CA GLY A 7 -1.43 0.01 15.94
C GLY A 7 -1.32 1.48 16.32
N LYS A 8 -1.54 1.81 17.60
CA LYS A 8 -1.43 3.18 18.12
C LYS A 8 -0.03 3.78 18.01
N GLY A 9 1.01 2.97 17.79
CA GLY A 9 2.40 3.40 17.59
C GLY A 9 2.77 3.68 16.14
N TRP A 10 1.84 3.53 15.18
CA TRP A 10 2.10 3.74 13.75
C TRP A 10 2.79 5.07 13.43
N VAL A 11 2.37 6.15 14.09
CA VAL A 11 2.92 7.50 13.89
C VAL A 11 4.43 7.53 14.15
N ASN A 12 4.91 6.78 15.15
CA ASN A 12 6.33 6.70 15.49
C ASN A 12 7.16 5.98 14.41
N HIS A 13 6.51 5.21 13.53
CA HIS A 13 7.15 4.49 12.43
C HIS A 13 6.90 5.15 11.08
N PHE A 14 6.14 6.25 11.03
CA PHE A 14 5.76 6.91 9.78
C PHE A 14 6.99 7.34 8.96
N SER A 15 8.00 7.91 9.62
CA SER A 15 9.25 8.31 8.96
C SER A 15 10.01 7.12 8.34
N LEU A 16 10.01 5.96 9.00
CA LEU A 16 10.64 4.74 8.45
C LEU A 16 9.86 4.18 7.26
N VAL A 17 8.53 4.32 7.28
CA VAL A 17 7.65 3.88 6.20
C VAL A 17 7.82 4.77 4.98
N GLU A 18 7.77 6.09 5.16
CA GLU A 18 8.00 7.07 4.10
C GLU A 18 9.39 6.91 3.49
N PHE A 19 10.42 6.77 4.34
CA PHE A 19 11.78 6.48 3.89
C PHE A 19 11.82 5.20 3.06
N SER A 20 11.26 4.09 3.57
CA SER A 20 11.23 2.80 2.87
C SER A 20 10.49 2.87 1.54
N TYR A 21 9.42 3.66 1.46
CA TYR A 21 8.67 3.89 0.22
C TYR A 21 9.51 4.65 -0.81
N ASN A 22 10.13 5.76 -0.40
CA ASN A 22 10.89 6.66 -1.28
C ASN A 22 12.16 6.01 -1.85
N ILE A 23 12.74 5.04 -1.14
CA ILE A 23 13.93 4.31 -1.61
C ILE A 23 13.59 3.02 -2.37
N SER A 24 12.33 2.58 -2.35
CA SER A 24 11.94 1.32 -3.00
C SER A 24 11.74 1.49 -4.49
N TYR A 25 12.18 0.51 -5.27
CA TYR A 25 11.99 0.51 -6.72
C TYR A 25 10.51 0.47 -7.10
N GLN A 26 10.12 1.30 -8.06
CA GLN A 26 8.77 1.35 -8.58
C GLN A 26 8.78 1.18 -10.10
N ALA A 27 8.23 0.05 -10.55
CA ALA A 27 8.27 -0.38 -11.96
C ALA A 27 7.62 0.62 -12.93
N SER A 28 6.60 1.38 -12.50
CA SER A 28 5.93 2.38 -13.34
C SER A 28 6.84 3.56 -13.71
N ILE A 29 7.76 3.94 -12.81
CA ILE A 29 8.74 5.01 -13.04
C ILE A 29 10.14 4.46 -13.38
N LYS A 30 10.30 3.13 -13.33
CA LYS A 30 11.56 2.40 -13.54
C LYS A 30 12.73 2.85 -12.64
N ALA A 31 12.43 3.44 -11.49
CA ALA A 31 13.39 3.94 -10.50
C ALA A 31 12.74 3.96 -9.11
N ALA A 32 13.50 4.29 -8.06
CA ALA A 32 12.91 4.70 -6.79
C ALA A 32 12.42 6.16 -6.87
N PRO A 33 11.34 6.56 -6.16
CA PRO A 33 10.89 7.95 -6.14
C PRO A 33 11.99 8.96 -5.78
N PHE A 34 12.86 8.61 -4.82
CA PHE A 34 14.02 9.42 -4.46
C PHE A 34 15.00 9.58 -5.62
N GLU A 35 15.32 8.48 -6.32
CA GLU A 35 16.23 8.50 -7.48
C GLU A 35 15.65 9.34 -8.62
N ALA A 36 14.34 9.22 -8.87
CA ALA A 36 13.66 10.00 -9.89
C ALA A 36 13.66 11.51 -9.58
N LEU A 37 13.53 11.87 -8.28
CA LEU A 37 13.50 13.26 -7.85
C LEU A 37 14.88 13.92 -7.84
N TYR A 38 15.91 13.21 -7.39
CA TYR A 38 17.24 13.79 -7.16
C TYR A 38 18.32 13.33 -8.15
N GLY A 39 17.99 12.41 -9.07
CA GLY A 39 18.93 11.88 -10.06
C GLY A 39 20.05 11.02 -9.46
N ARG A 40 19.95 10.62 -8.18
CA ARG A 40 20.98 9.86 -7.47
C ARG A 40 20.36 8.90 -6.45
N LYS A 41 21.09 7.84 -6.12
CA LYS A 41 20.69 6.91 -5.04
C LYS A 41 20.77 7.59 -3.68
N CYS A 42 19.83 7.23 -2.78
CA CYS A 42 19.83 7.69 -1.40
C CYS A 42 21.12 7.23 -0.69
N ARG A 43 21.78 8.16 0.00
CA ARG A 43 22.94 7.89 0.85
C ARG A 43 22.52 8.12 2.30
N SER A 44 22.11 7.04 2.97
CA SER A 44 21.72 7.04 4.39
C SER A 44 22.39 5.83 5.04
N ARG A 45 22.79 5.92 6.32
CA ARG A 45 23.36 4.76 7.07
C ARG A 45 22.50 3.51 6.99
N VAL A 46 21.19 3.72 6.85
CA VAL A 46 20.18 2.66 6.77
C VAL A 46 20.02 2.13 5.33
N CYS A 47 20.52 2.86 4.32
CA CYS A 47 20.56 2.48 2.90
C CYS A 47 21.91 1.92 2.43
N TRP A 48 22.99 2.04 3.24
CA TRP A 48 24.30 1.48 2.90
C TRP A 48 24.43 0.09 3.49
N THR A 49 24.19 -0.94 2.68
CA THR A 49 24.56 -2.32 3.02
C THR A 49 26.05 -2.62 2.79
N GLU A 50 26.84 -1.73 2.16
CA GLU A 50 28.21 -2.09 1.71
C GLU A 50 29.39 -1.22 2.16
N VAL A 51 29.24 -0.13 2.92
CA VAL A 51 30.45 0.60 3.39
C VAL A 51 30.26 1.18 4.80
N GLY A 52 30.90 0.53 5.78
CA GLY A 52 31.81 1.14 6.76
C GLY A 52 31.38 2.28 7.69
N GLU A 53 30.15 2.78 7.65
CA GLU A 53 29.72 3.97 8.44
C GLU A 53 28.74 3.65 9.57
N ALA A 54 28.86 2.47 10.19
CA ALA A 54 28.07 2.07 11.36
C ALA A 54 28.44 2.83 12.67
N GLN A 55 29.32 3.84 12.63
CA GLN A 55 30.08 4.29 13.81
C GLN A 55 29.44 5.39 14.68
N ILE A 56 28.26 5.92 14.34
CA ILE A 56 27.69 7.10 15.06
C ILE A 56 26.30 6.81 15.67
N LEU A 57 25.75 5.60 15.49
CA LEU A 57 24.56 5.12 16.20
C LEU A 57 24.86 3.74 16.79
N ASP A 58 24.24 3.44 17.93
CA ASP A 58 24.40 2.15 18.61
C ASP A 58 24.08 0.98 17.64
N PRO A 59 24.97 -0.02 17.46
CA PRO A 59 24.75 -1.13 16.53
C PRO A 59 23.41 -1.86 16.71
N GLU A 60 22.92 -1.95 17.95
CA GLU A 60 21.61 -2.55 18.26
C GLU A 60 20.45 -1.76 17.63
N LEU A 61 20.49 -0.43 17.70
CA LEU A 61 19.47 0.43 17.09
C LEU A 61 19.49 0.36 15.57
N ILE A 62 20.67 0.20 14.97
CA ILE A 62 20.82 0.04 13.51
C ILE A 62 20.20 -1.29 13.08
N GLN A 63 20.44 -2.36 13.83
CA GLN A 63 19.89 -3.66 13.53
C GLN A 63 18.35 -3.68 13.67
N GLU A 64 17.83 -3.14 14.78
CA GLU A 64 16.39 -3.02 15.01
C GLU A 64 15.68 -2.21 13.90
N THR A 65 16.29 -1.09 13.48
CA THR A 65 15.73 -0.27 12.39
C THR A 65 15.78 -0.98 11.04
N THR A 66 16.85 -1.74 10.77
CA THR A 66 16.99 -2.52 9.53
C THR A 66 15.92 -3.61 9.44
N GLU A 67 15.69 -4.35 10.53
CA GLU A 67 14.65 -5.38 10.60
C GLU A 67 13.26 -4.79 10.37
N LYS A 68 12.95 -3.64 11.00
CA LYS A 68 11.68 -2.94 10.78
C LYS A 68 11.51 -2.51 9.33
N ILE A 69 12.58 -2.06 8.66
CA ILE A 69 12.52 -1.68 7.24
C ILE A 69 12.25 -2.88 6.34
N ILE A 70 12.88 -4.03 6.61
CA ILE A 70 12.62 -5.27 5.87
C ILE A 70 11.14 -5.65 6.00
N GLN A 71 10.59 -5.63 7.21
CA GLN A 71 9.18 -5.92 7.46
C GLN A 71 8.26 -4.93 6.73
N ILE A 72 8.55 -3.63 6.80
CA ILE A 72 7.78 -2.59 6.09
C ILE A 72 7.79 -2.84 4.58
N LYS A 73 8.95 -3.16 3.99
CA LYS A 73 9.07 -3.46 2.55
C LYS A 73 8.23 -4.66 2.14
N GLN A 74 8.31 -5.77 2.90
CA GLN A 74 7.51 -6.96 2.64
C GLN A 74 6.01 -6.67 2.67
N ARG A 75 5.56 -5.88 3.66
CA ARG A 75 4.15 -5.51 3.77
C ARG A 75 3.68 -4.55 2.70
N MET A 76 4.50 -3.58 2.31
CA MET A 76 4.21 -2.70 1.18
C MET A 76 4.06 -3.51 -0.12
N GLN A 77 4.94 -4.49 -0.34
CA GLN A 77 4.84 -5.39 -1.49
C GLN A 77 3.54 -6.20 -1.45
N ALA A 78 3.23 -6.81 -0.31
CA ALA A 78 1.99 -7.57 -0.14
C ALA A 78 0.72 -6.69 -0.27
N ALA A 79 0.77 -5.41 0.08
CA ALA A 79 -0.34 -4.48 -0.14
C ALA A 79 -0.50 -4.16 -1.64
N ARG A 80 0.61 -3.89 -2.32
CA ARG A 80 0.65 -3.65 -3.77
C ARG A 80 0.15 -4.85 -4.57
N ASP A 81 0.53 -6.06 -4.17
CA ASP A 81 0.08 -7.29 -4.84
C ASP A 81 -1.43 -7.52 -4.65
N ARG A 82 -1.96 -7.22 -3.46
CA ARG A 82 -3.42 -7.24 -3.21
C ARG A 82 -4.15 -6.23 -4.10
N GLU A 83 -3.68 -4.98 -4.15
CA GLU A 83 -4.27 -3.95 -5.02
C GLU A 83 -4.25 -4.37 -6.50
N LYS A 84 -3.11 -4.89 -6.95
CA LYS A 84 -2.94 -5.38 -8.32
C LYS A 84 -3.92 -6.53 -8.62
N SER A 85 -4.04 -7.50 -7.72
CA SER A 85 -4.97 -8.62 -7.89
C SER A 85 -6.43 -8.15 -8.02
N TYR A 86 -6.84 -7.18 -7.21
CA TYR A 86 -8.19 -6.62 -7.26
C TYR A 86 -8.43 -5.81 -8.55
N ALA A 87 -7.47 -4.96 -8.91
CA ALA A 87 -7.54 -4.15 -10.12
C ALA A 87 -7.58 -5.01 -11.39
N ASP A 88 -6.76 -6.04 -11.48
CA ASP A 88 -6.68 -6.92 -12.64
C ASP A 88 -7.97 -7.76 -12.81
N LEU A 89 -8.58 -8.23 -11.72
CA LEU A 89 -9.89 -8.89 -11.75
C LEU A 89 -11.01 -7.97 -12.25
N LYS A 90 -10.92 -6.66 -11.98
CA LYS A 90 -11.93 -5.67 -12.39
C LYS A 90 -11.66 -5.04 -13.77
N ARG A 91 -10.48 -5.26 -14.36
CA ARG A 91 -10.15 -4.82 -15.72
C ARG A 91 -10.78 -5.69 -16.80
N LYS A 92 -11.13 -6.94 -16.49
CA LYS A 92 -11.92 -7.81 -17.36
C LYS A 92 -13.41 -7.60 -17.06
N PRO A 93 -14.30 -7.61 -18.07
CA PRO A 93 -15.73 -7.67 -17.83
C PRO A 93 -16.03 -8.90 -16.96
N MET A 94 -16.73 -8.72 -15.85
CA MET A 94 -17.25 -9.84 -15.06
C MET A 94 -18.49 -10.38 -15.77
N GLU A 95 -18.48 -11.68 -16.06
CA GLU A 95 -19.64 -12.40 -16.56
C GLU A 95 -20.41 -12.97 -15.37
N PHE A 96 -21.74 -12.85 -15.42
CA PHE A 96 -22.64 -13.37 -14.40
C PHE A 96 -23.67 -14.28 -15.08
N GLN A 97 -24.04 -15.36 -14.40
CA GLN A 97 -25.09 -16.25 -14.85
C GLN A 97 -26.44 -15.87 -14.22
N VAL A 98 -27.52 -16.29 -14.87
CA VAL A 98 -28.86 -16.16 -14.31
C VAL A 98 -28.91 -16.91 -12.98
N ARG A 99 -29.35 -16.22 -11.91
CA ARG A 99 -29.37 -16.63 -10.48
C ARG A 99 -28.16 -16.23 -9.62
N ASP A 100 -27.13 -15.62 -10.20
CA ASP A 100 -26.05 -15.04 -9.41
C ASP A 100 -26.53 -13.84 -8.58
N LYS A 101 -26.13 -13.79 -7.31
CA LYS A 101 -26.42 -12.63 -6.44
C LYS A 101 -25.30 -11.62 -6.57
N VAL A 102 -25.60 -10.44 -7.12
CA VAL A 102 -24.64 -9.34 -7.30
C VAL A 102 -25.03 -8.10 -6.49
N MET A 103 -24.03 -7.36 -6.03
CA MET A 103 -24.23 -6.10 -5.31
C MET A 103 -24.25 -4.93 -6.31
N LEU A 104 -25.37 -4.24 -6.41
CA LEU A 104 -25.48 -3.02 -7.21
C LEU A 104 -24.83 -1.85 -6.47
N ARG A 105 -23.80 -1.24 -7.06
CA ARG A 105 -23.20 -0.02 -6.53
C ARG A 105 -24.11 1.17 -6.84
N VAL A 106 -24.95 1.56 -5.89
CA VAL A 106 -25.77 2.77 -5.95
C VAL A 106 -25.08 3.94 -5.26
N SER A 107 -24.85 5.02 -5.99
CA SER A 107 -24.49 6.31 -5.40
C SER A 107 -25.79 7.03 -5.04
N PRO A 108 -26.00 7.49 -3.79
CA PRO A 108 -27.17 8.30 -3.47
C PRO A 108 -27.00 9.67 -4.14
N TRP A 109 -27.64 9.85 -5.29
CA TRP A 109 -27.71 11.16 -5.92
C TRP A 109 -28.53 12.08 -5.01
N LYS A 110 -27.96 13.23 -4.61
CA LYS A 110 -28.68 14.30 -3.94
C LYS A 110 -29.87 14.68 -4.84
N ARG A 111 -31.07 14.26 -4.44
CA ARG A 111 -32.38 14.61 -5.04
C ARG A 111 -32.87 13.77 -6.24
N ALA A 112 -32.35 12.56 -6.48
CA ALA A 112 -33.02 11.58 -7.35
C ALA A 112 -33.66 10.48 -6.50
N VAL A 113 -34.99 10.49 -6.47
CA VAL A 113 -35.94 9.47 -6.00
C VAL A 113 -35.30 8.31 -5.24
N ARG A 114 -35.37 8.38 -3.90
CA ARG A 114 -35.22 7.19 -3.03
C ARG A 114 -36.13 6.11 -3.60
N PHE A 115 -35.69 4.85 -3.63
CA PHE A 115 -36.56 3.71 -3.96
C PHE A 115 -37.74 3.64 -2.99
N SER A 116 -38.76 4.46 -3.21
CA SER A 116 -40.11 4.29 -2.72
C SER A 116 -40.90 3.61 -3.83
N LYS A 117 -40.49 2.39 -4.19
CA LYS A 117 -41.41 1.44 -4.80
C LYS A 117 -41.73 0.40 -3.75
N GLN A 118 -42.72 0.75 -2.93
CA GLN A 118 -43.51 -0.16 -2.13
C GLN A 118 -44.36 -0.97 -3.10
N GLY A 119 -43.81 -2.06 -3.61
CA GLY A 119 -44.51 -3.01 -4.48
C GLY A 119 -43.94 -4.39 -4.26
N LYS A 120 -44.80 -5.32 -3.80
CA LYS A 120 -44.45 -6.74 -3.65
C LYS A 120 -43.95 -7.27 -5.00
N LEU A 121 -42.78 -7.92 -4.98
CA LEU A 121 -42.43 -8.88 -6.02
C LEU A 121 -43.37 -10.08 -5.84
N ASN A 122 -44.27 -10.29 -6.79
CA ASN A 122 -45.10 -11.48 -6.87
C ASN A 122 -44.26 -12.68 -7.39
N PRO A 123 -44.72 -13.93 -7.16
CA PRO A 123 -43.89 -15.14 -7.17
C PRO A 123 -43.08 -15.38 -8.45
#